data_AF-A0A6A6E7S9-F1
#
_entry.id   AF-A0A6A6E7S9-F1
#
_cell.length_a   1.000
_cell.length_b   1.000
_cell.length_c   1.000
_cell.angle_alpha   90.00
_cell.angle_beta   90.00
_cell.angle_gamma   90.00
#
_symmetry.space_group_name_H-M   'P 1'
#
loop_
_entity.id
_entity.type
_entity.pdbx_description
1 polymer ?
#
loop_
_entity_poly.entity_id
_entity_poly.type
_entity_poly.pdbx_seq_one_letter_code
_entity_poly.pdbx_strand_id
1 'polypeptide(L)'
;MTASPRIMASLDTLRENQGAAERIRRSDREIDKYWGSVVVEEPVADDLKVLVRADLKRAWYIQRDMEFRERMTIRWASTDYFRILLEDTIGKVEPRKFKYLYNKPTAFYWLQSAQRADASGQRTLTPKIIFAAIYEEWHRCYNAKPNIGYEHFFANPVRITSTGPSTIQGVINAHRYLCAQASSLENRGGGPVDNLIEQLPSSSQHYSLFPLYHAIIVIIDRLDRHNEDCKPESDGFISLRRLAQGQTVLIARTGTEEGLSAPISLEGLKSQSLPLERSDIITQEVDVVRVSLAAAVQFIVSLEVREDLAIPKTKDKLPLDTSLCPFPPPKGFEENNQVCHSPEAWADALMVAAEKYGYDNIPDTWASVRRVQAGLIREGFCELKLLPLAYRWK
;
A
#
# COMPACT_ATOMS: atom_id res chain seq x y z
N MET A 1 4.64 24.51 -21.44
CA MET A 1 4.94 25.63 -20.53
C MET A 1 6.32 26.16 -20.89
N THR A 2 6.41 27.41 -21.34
CA THR A 2 7.67 28.09 -21.67
C THR A 2 8.28 28.64 -20.40
N ALA A 3 9.53 28.24 -20.08
CA ALA A 3 10.27 28.78 -18.94
C ALA A 3 10.60 30.27 -19.15
N SER A 4 10.73 31.02 -18.05
CA SER A 4 11.08 32.44 -18.07
C SER A 4 12.47 32.68 -18.67
N PRO A 5 12.73 33.85 -19.29
CA PRO A 5 14.06 34.22 -19.80
C PRO A 5 15.17 34.15 -18.75
N ARG A 6 14.85 34.36 -17.47
CA ARG A 6 15.84 34.35 -16.37
C ARG A 6 16.28 32.93 -15.98
N ILE A 7 15.33 31.98 -15.95
CA ILE A 7 15.65 30.54 -15.86
C ILE A 7 16.46 30.12 -17.09
N MET A 8 16.04 30.52 -18.29
CA MET A 8 16.74 30.15 -19.52
C MET A 8 18.18 30.66 -19.51
N ALA A 9 18.45 31.89 -19.05
CA ALA A 9 19.80 32.42 -18.93
C ALA A 9 20.67 31.63 -17.93
N SER A 10 20.13 31.26 -16.75
CA SER A 10 20.84 30.42 -15.76
C SER A 10 21.07 29.00 -16.28
N LEU A 11 20.10 28.44 -17.01
CA LEU A 11 20.23 27.15 -17.69
C LEU A 11 21.25 27.20 -18.83
N ASP A 12 21.34 28.31 -19.55
CA ASP A 12 22.34 28.53 -20.59
C ASP A 12 23.73 28.70 -19.98
N THR A 13 23.87 29.32 -18.79
CA THR A 13 25.14 29.35 -18.05
C THR A 13 25.52 27.96 -17.52
N LEU A 14 24.54 27.19 -17.03
CA LEU A 14 24.75 25.78 -16.65
C LEU A 14 25.13 24.92 -17.86
N ARG A 15 24.54 25.16 -19.04
CA ARG A 15 24.88 24.48 -20.30
C ARG A 15 26.25 24.90 -20.84
N GLU A 16 26.62 26.17 -20.72
CA GLU A 16 27.90 26.71 -21.15
C GLU A 16 29.03 26.20 -20.25
N ASN A 17 28.83 26.16 -18.93
CA ASN A 17 29.76 25.54 -17.98
C ASN A 17 29.91 24.02 -18.17
N GLN A 18 28.96 23.37 -18.85
CA GLN A 18 29.01 21.94 -19.16
C GLN A 18 29.83 21.60 -20.41
N GLY A 19 30.32 22.60 -21.16
CA GLY A 19 31.19 22.43 -22.32
C GLY A 19 30.49 21.79 -23.53
N ALA A 20 30.62 22.40 -24.70
CA ALA A 20 30.08 21.89 -25.97
C ALA A 20 30.80 20.62 -26.50
N ALA A 21 31.59 19.92 -25.68
CA ALA A 21 32.34 18.74 -26.05
C ALA A 21 31.65 17.48 -25.51
N GLU A 22 31.06 16.72 -26.44
CA GLU A 22 30.46 15.39 -26.27
C GLU A 22 29.41 15.26 -25.15
N ARG A 23 28.14 15.06 -25.56
CA ARG A 23 27.12 14.42 -24.72
C ARG A 23 27.53 12.96 -24.45
N ILE A 24 28.61 12.76 -23.70
CA ILE A 24 28.81 11.53 -22.96
C ILE A 24 27.62 11.47 -22.01
N ARG A 25 26.77 10.45 -22.19
CA ARG A 25 25.73 10.14 -21.20
C ARG A 25 26.46 9.92 -19.88
N ARG A 26 26.47 10.93 -19.01
CA ARG A 26 26.92 10.79 -17.63
C ARG A 26 26.17 9.60 -17.03
N SER A 27 26.90 8.72 -16.35
CA SER A 27 26.28 7.67 -15.56
C SER A 27 25.43 8.28 -14.46
N ASP A 28 24.41 7.58 -13.98
CA ASP A 28 23.53 8.05 -12.89
C ASP A 28 24.35 8.51 -11.67
N ARG A 29 25.44 7.81 -11.37
CA ARG A 29 26.38 8.16 -10.29
C ARG A 29 27.10 9.49 -10.51
N GLU A 30 27.46 9.81 -11.74
CA GLU A 30 28.10 11.09 -12.08
C GLU A 30 27.10 12.24 -12.02
N ILE A 31 25.86 11.99 -12.45
CA ILE A 31 24.75 12.96 -12.34
C ILE A 31 24.46 13.24 -10.86
N ASP A 32 24.31 12.21 -10.03
CA ASP A 32 24.09 12.37 -8.58
C ASP A 32 25.24 13.10 -7.90
N LYS A 33 26.50 12.79 -8.25
CA LYS A 33 27.67 13.48 -7.70
C LYS A 33 27.68 14.96 -8.11
N TYR A 34 27.38 15.27 -9.37
CA TYR A 34 27.33 16.63 -9.88
C TYR A 34 26.26 17.43 -9.14
N TRP A 35 25.01 17.00 -9.20
CA TRP A 35 23.90 17.72 -8.57
C TRP A 35 24.02 17.79 -7.05
N GLY A 36 24.57 16.76 -6.42
CA GLY A 36 24.88 16.79 -4.99
C GLY A 36 25.92 17.86 -4.59
N SER A 37 26.71 18.37 -5.54
CA SER A 37 27.72 19.41 -5.31
C SER A 37 27.32 20.82 -5.78
N VAL A 38 26.27 20.94 -6.59
CA VAL A 38 25.73 22.24 -7.03
C VAL A 38 25.26 23.02 -5.81
N VAL A 39 25.63 24.29 -5.67
CA VAL A 39 25.12 25.19 -4.61
C VAL A 39 24.03 26.05 -5.20
N VAL A 40 22.93 26.25 -4.46
CA VAL A 40 21.80 27.06 -4.94
C VAL A 40 22.15 28.54 -4.88
N GLU A 41 22.03 29.23 -6.02
CA GLU A 41 22.18 30.68 -6.07
C GLU A 41 20.98 31.37 -5.41
N GLU A 42 21.27 32.25 -4.44
CA GLU A 42 20.25 33.03 -3.73
C GLU A 42 20.30 34.52 -4.16
N PRO A 43 19.15 35.18 -4.36
CA PRO A 43 17.79 34.67 -4.17
C PRO A 43 17.33 33.75 -5.31
N VAL A 44 16.64 32.66 -4.95
CA VAL A 44 16.02 31.74 -5.91
C VAL A 44 14.97 32.48 -6.73
N ALA A 45 14.93 32.28 -8.05
CA ALA A 45 13.97 32.93 -8.92
C ALA A 45 12.52 32.42 -8.70
N ASP A 46 11.52 33.30 -8.80
CA ASP A 46 10.12 32.99 -8.43
C ASP A 46 9.50 31.83 -9.23
N ASP A 47 9.85 31.71 -10.49
CA ASP A 47 9.48 30.61 -11.36
C ASP A 47 10.07 29.27 -10.91
N LEU A 48 11.34 29.27 -10.46
CA LEU A 48 11.96 28.11 -9.86
C LEU A 48 11.27 27.74 -8.54
N LYS A 49 10.91 28.73 -7.71
CA LYS A 49 10.14 28.49 -6.46
C LYS A 49 8.81 27.77 -6.71
N VAL A 50 8.08 28.16 -7.76
CA VAL A 50 6.83 27.48 -8.15
C VAL A 50 7.05 26.02 -8.49
N LEU A 51 8.11 25.70 -9.23
CA LEU A 51 8.45 24.33 -9.61
C LEU A 51 8.92 23.50 -8.41
N VAL A 52 9.76 24.06 -7.55
CA VAL A 52 10.22 23.42 -6.30
C VAL A 52 9.03 23.11 -5.40
N ARG A 53 8.12 24.06 -5.21
CA ARG A 53 6.89 23.84 -4.44
C ARG A 53 6.05 22.70 -5.01
N ALA A 54 5.92 22.60 -6.34
CA ALA A 54 5.18 21.51 -6.97
C ALA A 54 5.88 20.15 -6.77
N ASP A 55 7.21 20.11 -6.86
CA ASP A 55 8.01 18.91 -6.60
C ASP A 55 7.93 18.48 -5.13
N LEU A 56 7.97 19.40 -4.17
CA LEU A 56 7.73 19.13 -2.75
C LEU A 56 6.37 18.48 -2.52
N LYS A 57 5.29 19.03 -3.08
CA LYS A 57 3.95 18.41 -2.99
C LYS A 57 3.94 16.98 -3.53
N ARG A 58 4.63 16.75 -4.65
CA ARG A 58 4.76 15.41 -5.22
C ARG A 58 5.55 14.48 -4.29
N ALA A 59 6.64 14.96 -3.69
CA ALA A 59 7.44 14.21 -2.72
C ALA A 59 6.58 13.82 -1.51
N TRP A 60 5.73 14.72 -1.02
CA TRP A 60 4.82 14.46 0.08
C TRP A 60 3.92 13.24 -0.18
N TYR A 61 3.28 13.18 -1.36
CA TYR A 61 2.43 12.03 -1.73
C TYR A 61 3.21 10.73 -1.90
N ILE A 62 4.40 10.79 -2.50
CA ILE A 62 5.23 9.60 -2.75
C ILE A 62 5.72 9.01 -1.43
N GLN A 63 6.15 9.85 -0.49
CA GLN A 63 6.60 9.36 0.82
C GLN A 63 5.45 8.76 1.64
N ARG A 64 4.24 9.33 1.54
CA ARG A 64 3.04 8.74 2.15
C ARG A 64 2.74 7.34 1.62
N ASP A 65 2.91 7.11 0.32
CA ASP A 65 2.76 5.78 -0.29
C ASP A 65 3.90 4.83 0.12
N MET A 66 5.14 5.32 0.24
CA MET A 66 6.27 4.53 0.76
C MET A 66 6.03 4.06 2.20
N GLU A 67 5.58 4.95 3.09
CA GLU A 67 5.25 4.65 4.48
C GLU A 67 4.14 3.59 4.56
N PHE A 68 3.07 3.77 3.76
CA PHE A 68 1.99 2.78 3.67
C PHE A 68 2.50 1.42 3.20
N ARG A 69 3.32 1.41 2.15
CA ARG A 69 3.90 0.19 1.58
C ARG A 69 4.80 -0.54 2.56
N GLU A 70 5.61 0.19 3.34
CA GLU A 70 6.45 -0.40 4.38
C GLU A 70 5.61 -1.04 5.48
N ARG A 71 4.59 -0.33 5.99
CA ARG A 71 3.66 -0.87 6.99
C ARG A 71 2.95 -2.13 6.50
N MET A 72 2.45 -2.13 5.26
CA MET A 72 1.81 -3.31 4.69
C MET A 72 2.81 -4.45 4.50
N THR A 73 4.04 -4.15 4.09
CA THR A 73 5.11 -5.15 4.00
C THR A 73 5.36 -5.83 5.35
N ILE A 74 5.45 -5.05 6.43
CA ILE A 74 5.65 -5.58 7.78
C ILE A 74 4.48 -6.51 8.14
N ARG A 75 3.22 -6.07 7.96
CA ARG A 75 2.05 -6.90 8.28
C ARG A 75 1.98 -8.21 7.50
N TRP A 76 2.29 -8.15 6.21
CA TRP A 76 2.15 -9.31 5.33
C TRP A 76 3.35 -10.26 5.37
N ALA A 77 4.55 -9.76 5.58
CA ALA A 77 5.79 -10.50 5.33
C ALA A 77 6.73 -10.63 6.55
N SER A 78 6.40 -10.06 7.71
CA SER A 78 7.23 -10.18 8.92
C SER A 78 6.79 -11.33 9.84
N THR A 79 6.85 -11.10 11.16
CA THR A 79 6.53 -12.06 12.21
C THR A 79 5.05 -12.08 12.54
N ASP A 80 4.64 -13.10 13.28
CA ASP A 80 3.28 -13.27 13.77
C ASP A 80 2.79 -12.17 14.73
N TYR A 81 3.70 -11.33 15.21
CA TYR A 81 3.36 -10.16 16.01
C TYR A 81 2.35 -9.25 15.30
N PHE A 82 2.52 -9.05 13.98
CA PHE A 82 1.68 -8.15 13.18
C PHE A 82 0.54 -8.84 12.43
N ARG A 83 0.40 -10.17 12.57
CA ARG A 83 -0.64 -10.96 11.88
C ARG A 83 -1.74 -11.40 12.82
N ILE A 84 -2.92 -11.60 12.26
CA ILE A 84 -3.97 -12.36 12.95
C ILE A 84 -3.64 -13.83 12.79
N LEU A 85 -3.57 -14.54 13.91
CA LEU A 85 -3.34 -15.98 13.97
C LEU A 85 -4.66 -16.67 14.29
N LEU A 86 -4.97 -17.73 13.56
CA LEU A 86 -6.07 -18.63 13.89
C LEU A 86 -5.51 -19.97 14.34
N GLU A 87 -5.55 -20.20 15.65
CA GLU A 87 -5.05 -21.39 16.32
C GLU A 87 -6.09 -22.50 16.44
N ASP A 88 -7.37 -22.17 16.48
CA ASP A 88 -8.47 -23.14 16.45
C ASP A 88 -9.61 -22.57 15.60
N THR A 89 -10.70 -23.32 15.47
CA THR A 89 -11.86 -22.94 14.65
C THR A 89 -12.63 -21.71 15.17
N ILE A 90 -12.35 -21.29 16.40
CA ILE A 90 -13.02 -20.17 17.08
C ILE A 90 -12.04 -19.00 17.24
N GLY A 91 -10.73 -19.20 17.24
CA GLY A 91 -9.69 -18.17 17.15
C GLY A 91 -9.89 -16.98 18.09
N LYS A 92 -9.27 -17.01 19.28
CA LYS A 92 -9.15 -15.81 20.11
C LYS A 92 -8.14 -14.86 19.48
N VAL A 93 -8.59 -13.67 19.13
CA VAL A 93 -7.72 -12.61 18.60
C VAL A 93 -7.49 -11.57 19.69
N GLU A 94 -6.23 -11.18 19.87
CA GLU A 94 -5.87 -10.12 20.79
C GLU A 94 -6.63 -8.82 20.44
N PRO A 95 -7.27 -8.14 21.41
CA PRO A 95 -8.07 -6.94 21.14
C PRO A 95 -7.37 -5.87 20.29
N ARG A 96 -6.06 -5.68 20.49
CA ARG A 96 -5.25 -4.73 19.73
C ARG A 96 -5.11 -5.05 18.23
N LYS A 97 -5.39 -6.28 17.80
CA LYS A 97 -5.26 -6.72 16.40
C LYS A 97 -6.56 -6.56 15.60
N PHE A 98 -7.71 -6.30 16.24
CA PHE A 98 -8.97 -6.05 15.52
C PHE A 98 -8.90 -4.81 14.62
N LYS A 99 -8.07 -3.82 14.97
CA LYS A 99 -7.84 -2.64 14.12
C LYS A 99 -7.33 -2.98 12.71
N TYR A 100 -6.69 -4.13 12.54
CA TYR A 100 -6.19 -4.57 11.23
C TYR A 100 -7.28 -5.09 10.29
N LEU A 101 -8.47 -5.40 10.81
CA LEU A 101 -9.62 -5.82 10.03
C LEU A 101 -10.30 -4.63 9.34
N TYR A 102 -10.17 -3.43 9.90
CA TYR A 102 -10.88 -2.25 9.44
C TYR A 102 -10.39 -1.75 8.08
N ASN A 103 -11.31 -1.16 7.34
CA ASN A 103 -11.08 -0.57 6.03
C ASN A 103 -10.43 -1.55 5.04
N LYS A 104 -10.83 -2.82 5.11
CA LYS A 104 -10.45 -3.85 4.13
C LYS A 104 -11.73 -4.41 3.53
N PRO A 105 -11.79 -4.67 2.22
CA PRO A 105 -12.93 -5.33 1.62
C PRO A 105 -12.95 -6.84 1.87
N THR A 106 -11.81 -7.48 2.20
CA THR A 106 -11.75 -8.93 2.46
C THR A 106 -10.62 -9.32 3.41
N ALA A 107 -10.68 -10.53 3.95
CA ALA A 107 -9.55 -11.22 4.57
C ALA A 107 -8.80 -12.10 3.56
N PHE A 108 -7.49 -12.28 3.76
CA PHE A 108 -6.65 -13.18 2.97
C PHE A 108 -6.02 -14.27 3.87
N TYR A 109 -6.53 -15.49 3.78
CA TYR A 109 -6.19 -16.61 4.63
C TYR A 109 -5.05 -17.45 4.06
N TRP A 110 -4.01 -17.65 4.85
CA TRP A 110 -2.90 -18.55 4.55
C TRP A 110 -3.10 -19.91 5.21
N LEU A 111 -3.44 -20.94 4.44
CA LEU A 111 -3.46 -22.31 4.97
C LEU A 111 -2.03 -22.80 5.23
N GLN A 112 -1.91 -23.79 6.13
CA GLN A 112 -0.62 -24.42 6.45
C GLN A 112 0.09 -25.05 5.24
N SER A 113 -0.66 -25.49 4.23
CA SER A 113 -0.12 -26.00 2.96
C SER A 113 0.50 -24.91 2.08
N ALA A 114 0.08 -23.65 2.23
CA ALA A 114 0.62 -22.49 1.51
C ALA A 114 1.76 -21.77 2.26
N GLN A 115 2.12 -22.22 3.47
CA GLN A 115 3.19 -21.65 4.28
C GLN A 115 4.52 -22.38 4.06
N ARG A 116 5.64 -21.68 4.25
CA ARG A 116 7.01 -22.25 4.22
C ARG A 116 7.50 -22.50 5.65
N ALA A 117 8.33 -23.53 5.79
CA ALA A 117 9.00 -23.82 7.04
C ALA A 117 10.03 -22.72 7.37
N ASP A 118 10.06 -22.29 8.62
CA ASP A 118 11.12 -21.45 9.17
C ASP A 118 12.36 -22.27 9.57
N ALA A 119 13.33 -21.62 10.20
CA ALA A 119 14.57 -22.26 10.65
C ALA A 119 14.34 -23.40 11.67
N SER A 120 13.20 -23.42 12.36
CA SER A 120 12.80 -24.47 13.30
C SER A 120 12.02 -25.62 12.63
N GLY A 121 11.74 -25.51 11.32
CA GLY A 121 10.92 -26.45 10.58
C GLY A 121 9.42 -26.19 10.68
N GLN A 122 8.99 -25.20 11.47
CA GLN A 122 7.57 -24.85 11.62
C GLN A 122 7.09 -24.02 10.44
N ARG A 123 5.90 -24.33 9.92
CA ARG A 123 5.31 -23.58 8.81
C ARG A 123 4.67 -22.30 9.31
N THR A 124 5.46 -21.23 9.31
CA THR A 124 5.08 -19.90 9.80
C THR A 124 5.33 -18.80 8.76
N LEU A 125 6.12 -19.08 7.72
CA LEU A 125 6.54 -18.09 6.74
C LEU A 125 5.53 -17.96 5.59
N THR A 126 4.97 -16.77 5.40
CA THR A 126 4.19 -16.40 4.21
C THR A 126 5.12 -15.70 3.20
N PRO A 127 5.21 -16.14 1.94
CA PRO A 127 6.15 -15.54 0.99
C PRO A 127 5.81 -14.09 0.66
N LYS A 128 6.76 -13.17 0.93
CA LYS A 128 6.68 -11.73 0.63
C LYS A 128 6.29 -11.44 -0.83
N ILE A 129 6.68 -12.29 -1.76
CA ILE A 129 6.41 -12.11 -3.20
C ILE A 129 4.92 -12.18 -3.55
N ILE A 130 4.11 -12.93 -2.78
CA ILE A 130 2.65 -12.96 -2.99
C ILE A 130 2.04 -11.63 -2.58
N PHE A 131 2.47 -11.04 -1.46
CA PHE A 131 2.07 -9.69 -1.08
C PHE A 131 2.45 -8.67 -2.15
N ALA A 132 3.67 -8.76 -2.69
CA ALA A 132 4.10 -7.86 -3.76
C ALA A 132 3.20 -7.95 -5.00
N ALA A 133 2.84 -9.16 -5.41
CA ALA A 133 1.91 -9.37 -6.50
C ALA A 133 0.50 -8.81 -6.22
N ILE A 134 -0.02 -8.99 -5.00
CA ILE A 134 -1.30 -8.38 -4.58
C ILE A 134 -1.23 -6.85 -4.63
N TYR A 135 -0.15 -6.27 -4.09
CA TYR A 135 0.03 -4.81 -4.02
C TYR A 135 0.05 -4.19 -5.42
N GLU A 136 0.85 -4.74 -6.33
CA GLU A 136 0.93 -4.24 -7.71
C GLU A 136 -0.40 -4.40 -8.45
N GLU A 137 -1.09 -5.54 -8.29
CA GLU A 137 -2.37 -5.77 -8.96
C GLU A 137 -3.49 -4.87 -8.41
N TRP A 138 -3.49 -4.63 -7.10
CA TRP A 138 -4.42 -3.70 -6.46
C TRP A 138 -4.21 -2.26 -6.95
N HIS A 139 -2.96 -1.80 -7.00
CA HIS A 139 -2.61 -0.50 -7.60
C HIS A 139 -3.08 -0.41 -9.05
N ARG A 140 -2.89 -1.46 -9.85
CA ARG A 140 -3.33 -1.53 -11.25
C ARG A 140 -4.84 -1.36 -11.39
N CYS A 141 -5.64 -2.00 -10.52
CA CYS A 141 -7.10 -1.87 -10.55
C CYS A 141 -7.58 -0.44 -10.31
N TYR A 142 -6.82 0.38 -9.59
CA TYR A 142 -7.09 1.78 -9.29
C TYR A 142 -6.29 2.77 -10.17
N ASN A 143 -5.79 2.34 -11.34
CA ASN A 143 -4.95 3.19 -12.21
C ASN A 143 -3.75 3.83 -11.49
N ALA A 144 -3.10 3.06 -10.62
CA ALA A 144 -1.97 3.46 -9.76
C ALA A 144 -2.29 4.56 -8.74
N LYS A 145 -3.57 4.76 -8.42
CA LYS A 145 -4.03 5.75 -7.41
C LYS A 145 -5.08 5.17 -6.46
N PRO A 146 -4.80 4.06 -5.77
CA PRO A 146 -5.71 3.56 -4.76
C PRO A 146 -5.82 4.52 -3.57
N ASN A 147 -6.94 4.46 -2.84
CA ASN A 147 -7.07 5.16 -1.57
C ASN A 147 -6.29 4.41 -0.49
N ILE A 148 -5.15 4.94 -0.04
CA ILE A 148 -4.35 4.34 1.04
C ILE A 148 -4.72 4.88 2.44
N GLY A 149 -5.66 5.83 2.52
CA GLY A 149 -6.03 6.50 3.77
C GLY A 149 -6.68 5.56 4.77
N TYR A 150 -6.41 5.79 6.06
CA TYR A 150 -6.91 5.00 7.17
C TYR A 150 -6.57 3.52 7.00
N GLU A 151 -5.35 3.28 6.53
CA GLU A 151 -4.80 1.96 6.24
C GLU A 151 -5.59 1.14 5.21
N HIS A 152 -6.43 1.78 4.39
CA HIS A 152 -7.24 1.07 3.40
C HIS A 152 -6.38 0.28 2.42
N PHE A 153 -6.68 -1.02 2.29
CA PHE A 153 -5.94 -1.96 1.44
C PHE A 153 -6.85 -3.11 1.00
N PHE A 154 -6.46 -3.82 -0.06
CA PHE A 154 -7.18 -4.98 -0.59
C PHE A 154 -7.58 -6.01 0.47
N ALA A 155 -6.68 -6.39 1.39
CA ALA A 155 -7.01 -7.40 2.38
C ALA A 155 -6.19 -7.32 3.66
N ASN A 156 -6.71 -7.91 4.73
CA ASN A 156 -5.94 -8.22 5.92
C ASN A 156 -5.37 -9.66 5.85
N PRO A 157 -4.06 -9.89 6.09
CA PRO A 157 -3.50 -11.22 6.08
C PRO A 157 -3.83 -11.96 7.39
N VAL A 158 -4.38 -13.17 7.26
CA VAL A 158 -4.66 -14.07 8.38
C VAL A 158 -3.89 -15.37 8.20
N ARG A 159 -3.08 -15.74 9.19
CA ARG A 159 -2.31 -16.98 9.17
C ARG A 159 -3.03 -18.05 9.95
N ILE A 160 -3.28 -19.20 9.33
CA ILE A 160 -3.84 -20.36 10.02
C ILE A 160 -2.69 -21.19 10.56
N THR A 161 -2.68 -21.52 11.85
CA THR A 161 -1.63 -22.33 12.46
C THR A 161 -1.85 -23.82 12.17
N SER A 162 -0.94 -24.69 12.62
CA SER A 162 -1.08 -26.14 12.49
C SER A 162 -2.29 -26.73 13.22
N THR A 163 -2.82 -26.02 14.23
CA THR A 163 -3.99 -26.42 15.02
C THR A 163 -5.28 -25.75 14.54
N GLY A 164 -5.17 -24.76 13.64
CA GLY A 164 -6.30 -24.00 13.12
C GLY A 164 -7.16 -24.74 12.10
N PRO A 165 -8.21 -24.09 11.56
CA PRO A 165 -9.12 -24.71 10.60
C PRO A 165 -8.43 -25.13 9.31
N SER A 166 -8.55 -26.41 8.94
CA SER A 166 -7.97 -26.98 7.72
C SER A 166 -8.95 -27.05 6.55
N THR A 167 -10.26 -27.02 6.82
CA THR A 167 -11.34 -27.08 5.82
C THR A 167 -11.86 -25.70 5.45
N ILE A 168 -12.37 -25.53 4.23
CA ILE A 168 -12.94 -24.25 3.78
C ILE A 168 -14.09 -23.79 4.67
N GLN A 169 -15.00 -24.72 5.03
CA GLN A 169 -16.09 -24.40 5.96
C GLN A 169 -15.58 -23.99 7.34
N GLY A 170 -14.50 -24.63 7.83
CA GLY A 170 -13.84 -24.26 9.08
C GLY A 170 -13.28 -22.83 9.04
N VAL A 171 -12.66 -22.43 7.92
CA VAL A 171 -12.16 -21.07 7.71
C VAL A 171 -13.31 -20.06 7.69
N ILE A 172 -14.41 -20.36 6.96
CA ILE A 172 -15.60 -19.50 6.92
C ILE A 172 -16.20 -19.32 8.31
N ASN A 173 -16.34 -20.40 9.09
CA ASN A 173 -16.88 -20.32 10.44
C ASN A 173 -15.98 -19.48 11.37
N ALA A 174 -14.66 -19.67 11.30
CA ALA A 174 -13.70 -18.87 12.06
C ALA A 174 -13.76 -17.38 11.66
N HIS A 175 -13.91 -17.09 10.37
CA HIS A 175 -14.06 -15.73 9.86
C HIS A 175 -15.34 -15.05 10.37
N ARG A 176 -16.49 -15.73 10.33
CA ARG A 176 -17.75 -15.21 10.88
C ARG A 176 -17.62 -14.88 12.36
N TYR A 177 -16.96 -15.76 13.13
CA TYR A 177 -16.72 -15.51 14.55
C TYR A 177 -15.76 -14.33 14.79
N LEU A 178 -14.70 -14.22 13.98
CA LEU A 178 -13.79 -13.07 14.00
C LEU A 178 -14.52 -11.76 13.77
N CYS A 179 -15.40 -11.71 12.77
CA CYS A 179 -16.20 -10.52 12.48
C CYS A 179 -17.20 -10.21 13.60
N ALA A 180 -17.86 -11.23 14.16
CA ALA A 180 -18.77 -11.04 15.30
C ALA A 180 -18.06 -10.45 16.54
N GLN A 181 -16.83 -10.90 16.83
CA GLN A 181 -16.01 -10.31 17.89
C GLN A 181 -15.64 -8.85 17.58
N ALA A 182 -15.22 -8.56 16.35
CA ALA A 182 -14.86 -7.22 15.93
C ALA A 182 -16.04 -6.23 16.05
N SER A 183 -17.21 -6.59 15.52
CA SER A 183 -18.42 -5.77 15.62
C SER A 183 -18.88 -5.58 17.07
N SER A 184 -18.72 -6.59 17.92
CA SER A 184 -19.02 -6.46 19.36
C SER A 184 -18.11 -5.44 20.05
N LEU A 185 -16.83 -5.37 19.66
CA LEU A 185 -15.89 -4.40 20.19
C LEU A 185 -16.16 -2.98 19.67
N GLU A 186 -16.49 -2.82 18.39
CA GLU A 186 -16.93 -1.52 17.83
C GLU A 186 -18.14 -0.98 18.62
N ASN A 187 -19.14 -1.83 18.90
CA ASN A 187 -20.35 -1.46 19.63
C ASN A 187 -20.12 -1.16 21.13
N ARG A 188 -19.00 -1.61 21.72
CA ARG A 188 -18.64 -1.38 23.13
C ARG A 188 -17.86 -0.08 23.35
N GLY A 189 -17.49 0.65 22.29
CA GLY A 189 -16.62 1.83 22.29
C GLY A 189 -17.16 3.11 22.93
N GLY A 190 -17.80 3.03 24.10
CA GLY A 190 -18.26 4.19 24.89
C GLY A 190 -17.98 4.11 26.40
N GLY A 191 -17.24 3.11 26.89
CA GLY A 191 -16.85 2.99 28.30
C GLY A 191 -15.41 3.44 28.57
N PRO A 192 -15.07 3.86 29.81
CA PRO A 192 -13.71 4.27 30.16
C PRO A 192 -12.80 3.03 30.15
N VAL A 193 -11.90 2.96 29.17
CA VAL A 193 -10.96 1.84 29.04
C VAL A 193 -9.66 2.22 29.75
N ASP A 194 -9.34 1.49 30.82
CA ASP A 194 -8.06 1.57 31.52
C ASP A 194 -6.89 1.32 30.55
N ASN A 195 -6.18 2.40 30.21
CA ASN A 195 -4.73 2.58 30.00
C ASN A 195 -3.83 1.49 29.36
N LEU A 196 -4.34 0.45 28.67
CA LEU A 196 -3.49 -0.57 28.04
C LEU A 196 -3.81 -0.88 26.57
N ILE A 197 -4.89 -0.32 26.00
CA ILE A 197 -5.04 -0.31 24.55
C ILE A 197 -4.23 0.87 24.04
N GLU A 198 -3.03 0.61 23.55
CA GLU A 198 -2.29 1.53 22.69
C GLU A 198 -3.24 2.11 21.64
N GLN A 199 -3.70 3.33 21.92
CA GLN A 199 -4.42 4.26 21.07
C GLN A 199 -5.22 3.55 19.97
N LEU A 200 -6.46 3.14 20.28
CA LEU A 200 -7.48 3.21 19.24
C LEU A 200 -7.37 4.63 18.66
N PRO A 201 -7.20 4.83 17.33
CA PRO A 201 -7.05 6.16 16.78
C PRO A 201 -8.19 7.02 17.31
N SER A 202 -7.87 8.21 17.83
CA SER A 202 -8.85 9.18 18.36
C SER A 202 -9.92 9.60 17.33
N SER A 203 -9.86 9.04 16.11
CA SER A 203 -10.80 9.12 15.00
C SER A 203 -11.49 7.78 14.71
N SER A 204 -12.17 7.19 15.71
CA SER A 204 -12.98 5.97 15.55
C SER A 204 -14.02 6.02 14.43
N GLN A 205 -14.35 7.21 13.93
CA GLN A 205 -15.28 7.44 12.82
C GLN A 205 -14.76 7.01 11.44
N HIS A 206 -13.45 6.80 11.27
CA HIS A 206 -12.84 6.50 9.96
C HIS A 206 -12.31 5.08 9.85
N TYR A 207 -12.44 4.28 10.90
CA TYR A 207 -12.09 2.88 10.93
C TYR A 207 -13.37 2.09 11.11
N SER A 208 -13.75 1.33 10.09
CA SER A 208 -14.95 0.51 10.12
C SER A 208 -14.70 -0.85 9.50
N LEU A 209 -15.37 -1.86 10.03
CA LEU A 209 -15.45 -3.15 9.36
C LEU A 209 -16.42 -3.07 8.18
N PHE A 210 -15.91 -3.18 6.95
CA PHE A 210 -16.75 -3.08 5.76
C PHE A 210 -17.71 -4.27 5.66
N PRO A 211 -18.96 -4.09 5.21
CA PRO A 211 -19.88 -5.20 4.94
C PRO A 211 -19.28 -6.26 4.01
N LEU A 212 -18.48 -5.83 3.04
CA LEU A 212 -17.77 -6.75 2.14
C LEU A 212 -16.78 -7.65 2.89
N TYR A 213 -16.12 -7.14 3.95
CA TYR A 213 -15.22 -7.93 4.78
C TYR A 213 -15.91 -9.13 5.39
N HIS A 214 -17.18 -8.97 5.82
CA HIS A 214 -17.98 -10.06 6.38
C HIS A 214 -18.36 -11.09 5.33
N ALA A 215 -18.54 -10.67 4.07
CA ALA A 215 -19.28 -11.41 3.06
C ALA A 215 -18.43 -12.34 2.20
N ILE A 216 -17.15 -12.02 2.02
CA ILE A 216 -16.27 -12.71 1.10
C ILE A 216 -14.87 -12.81 1.67
N ILE A 217 -14.23 -13.96 1.44
CA ILE A 217 -12.85 -14.23 1.86
C ILE A 217 -12.03 -14.79 0.71
N VAL A 218 -10.74 -14.52 0.75
CA VAL A 218 -9.75 -15.11 -0.16
C VAL A 218 -8.88 -16.07 0.64
N ILE A 219 -8.67 -17.28 0.11
CA ILE A 219 -7.89 -18.33 0.75
C ILE A 219 -6.79 -18.79 -0.20
N ILE A 220 -5.54 -18.72 0.24
CA ILE A 220 -4.42 -19.39 -0.42
C ILE A 220 -4.19 -20.74 0.26
N ASP A 221 -4.51 -21.80 -0.46
CA ASP A 221 -4.41 -23.17 0.02
C ASP A 221 -3.15 -23.89 -0.45
N ARG A 222 -2.45 -23.35 -1.46
CA ARG A 222 -1.17 -23.85 -1.92
C ARG A 222 -0.35 -22.75 -2.55
N LEU A 223 0.97 -22.96 -2.55
CA LEU A 223 1.86 -22.19 -3.41
C LEU A 223 2.01 -22.97 -4.71
N ASP A 224 1.78 -22.32 -5.84
CA ASP A 224 1.97 -22.94 -7.15
C ASP A 224 3.47 -22.92 -7.47
N ARG A 225 4.21 -23.82 -6.78
CA ARG A 225 5.68 -23.89 -6.76
C ARG A 225 6.30 -24.32 -8.10
N HIS A 226 5.48 -24.74 -9.06
CA HIS A 226 5.93 -25.28 -10.35
C HIS A 226 5.87 -24.28 -11.50
N ASN A 227 5.42 -23.05 -11.27
CA ASN A 227 5.27 -22.11 -12.37
C ASN A 227 6.60 -21.51 -12.81
N GLU A 228 6.88 -21.64 -14.10
CA GLU A 228 7.89 -20.86 -14.81
C GLU A 228 7.74 -19.35 -14.58
N ASP A 229 6.58 -18.90 -14.10
CA ASP A 229 6.25 -17.51 -13.77
C ASP A 229 6.99 -16.96 -12.56
N CYS A 230 7.64 -17.81 -11.75
CA CYS A 230 8.58 -17.37 -10.70
C CYS A 230 10.04 -17.34 -11.19
N LYS A 231 10.32 -17.75 -12.43
CA LYS A 231 11.66 -17.63 -13.02
C LYS A 231 11.90 -16.17 -13.41
N PRO A 232 13.13 -15.66 -13.23
CA PRO A 232 13.52 -14.39 -13.83
C PRO A 232 13.27 -14.42 -15.34
N GLU A 233 12.73 -13.33 -15.87
CA GLU A 233 12.64 -13.09 -17.31
C GLU A 233 14.04 -12.87 -17.90
N SER A 234 14.11 -12.64 -19.21
CA SER A 234 15.39 -12.45 -19.92
C SER A 234 16.22 -11.26 -19.40
N ASP A 235 15.58 -10.31 -18.71
CA ASP A 235 16.25 -9.17 -18.07
C ASP A 235 16.67 -9.43 -16.61
N GLY A 236 16.45 -10.64 -16.10
CA GLY A 236 16.83 -11.04 -14.74
C GLY A 236 15.83 -10.65 -13.64
N PHE A 237 14.68 -10.08 -13.99
CA PHE A 237 13.62 -9.72 -13.06
C PHE A 237 12.45 -10.70 -13.08
N ILE A 238 11.82 -10.94 -11.93
CA ILE A 238 10.58 -11.70 -11.80
C ILE A 238 9.40 -10.76 -12.00
N SER A 239 8.52 -11.07 -12.95
CA SER A 239 7.28 -10.30 -13.16
C SER A 239 6.25 -10.64 -12.09
N LEU A 240 5.92 -9.66 -11.26
CA LEU A 240 4.86 -9.78 -10.24
C LEU A 240 3.49 -10.00 -10.88
N ARG A 241 3.28 -9.47 -12.10
CA ARG A 241 2.06 -9.68 -12.89
C ARG A 241 1.91 -11.13 -13.33
N ARG A 242 2.96 -11.73 -13.91
CA ARG A 242 2.91 -13.15 -14.29
C ARG A 242 2.71 -14.04 -13.08
N LEU A 243 3.34 -13.69 -11.96
CA LEU A 243 3.13 -14.37 -10.70
C LEU A 243 1.67 -14.28 -10.22
N ALA A 244 1.04 -13.10 -10.29
CA ALA A 244 -0.37 -12.94 -9.94
C ALA A 244 -1.31 -13.73 -10.87
N GLN A 245 -0.94 -13.88 -12.15
CA GLN A 245 -1.71 -14.67 -13.12
C GLN A 245 -1.55 -16.18 -12.90
N GLY A 246 -0.36 -16.62 -12.48
CA GLY A 246 -0.05 -18.04 -12.27
C GLY A 246 -0.43 -18.57 -10.89
N GLN A 247 -0.33 -17.77 -9.83
CA GLN A 247 -0.71 -18.17 -8.47
C GLN A 247 -2.23 -18.25 -8.38
N THR A 248 -2.75 -19.37 -7.87
CA THR A 248 -4.18 -19.61 -7.70
C THR A 248 -4.62 -19.36 -6.26
N VAL A 249 -5.88 -18.95 -6.09
CA VAL A 249 -6.54 -18.76 -4.79
C VAL A 249 -7.98 -19.21 -4.86
N LEU A 250 -8.56 -19.50 -3.71
CA LEU A 250 -10.00 -19.74 -3.56
C LEU A 250 -10.68 -18.45 -3.13
N ILE A 251 -11.81 -18.15 -3.74
CA ILE A 251 -12.75 -17.12 -3.29
C ILE A 251 -13.97 -17.83 -2.76
N ALA A 252 -14.33 -17.56 -1.52
CA ALA A 252 -15.48 -18.17 -0.87
C ALA A 252 -16.42 -17.10 -0.34
N ARG A 253 -17.73 -17.25 -0.61
CA ARG A 253 -18.76 -16.48 0.08
C ARG A 253 -18.94 -17.04 1.49
N THR A 254 -19.07 -16.13 2.44
CA THR A 254 -19.31 -16.48 3.83
C THR A 254 -20.80 -16.63 4.12
N GLY A 255 -21.70 -16.27 3.19
CA GLY A 255 -23.14 -16.26 3.43
C GLY A 255 -23.65 -15.10 4.30
N THR A 256 -22.78 -14.18 4.73
CA THR A 256 -23.16 -12.97 5.45
C THR A 256 -23.19 -11.80 4.48
N GLU A 257 -24.37 -11.40 4.01
CA GLU A 257 -24.53 -10.33 3.02
C GLU A 257 -25.24 -9.09 3.57
N GLU A 258 -25.43 -9.01 4.89
CA GLU A 258 -26.02 -7.84 5.53
C GLU A 258 -25.19 -6.58 5.26
N GLY A 259 -25.87 -5.49 4.88
CA GLY A 259 -25.23 -4.20 4.63
C GLY A 259 -24.60 -4.02 3.24
N LEU A 260 -24.59 -5.06 2.39
CA LEU A 260 -24.20 -4.93 0.99
C LEU A 260 -25.28 -4.23 0.16
N SER A 261 -24.87 -3.47 -0.84
CA SER A 261 -25.75 -2.83 -1.83
C SER A 261 -26.45 -3.83 -2.74
N ALA A 262 -25.85 -4.99 -2.98
CA ALA A 262 -26.43 -6.09 -3.74
C ALA A 262 -25.76 -7.43 -3.36
N PRO A 263 -26.44 -8.56 -3.54
CA PRO A 263 -25.86 -9.89 -3.34
C PRO A 263 -24.55 -10.09 -4.12
N ILE A 264 -23.66 -10.93 -3.59
CA ILE A 264 -22.42 -11.30 -4.28
C ILE A 264 -22.71 -12.49 -5.19
N SER A 265 -22.34 -12.37 -6.47
CA SER A 265 -22.42 -13.45 -7.43
C SER A 265 -21.03 -13.84 -7.92
N LEU A 266 -20.69 -15.13 -7.81
CA LEU A 266 -19.44 -15.68 -8.35
C LEU A 266 -19.58 -16.11 -9.82
N GLU A 267 -20.74 -15.91 -10.46
CA GLU A 267 -20.99 -16.31 -11.86
C GLU A 267 -19.98 -15.68 -12.83
N GLY A 268 -19.61 -14.41 -12.61
CA GLY A 268 -18.63 -13.71 -13.43
C GLY A 268 -17.23 -14.36 -13.43
N LEU A 269 -16.92 -15.15 -12.40
CA LEU A 269 -15.66 -15.87 -12.26
C LEU A 269 -15.69 -17.27 -12.84
N LYS A 270 -16.86 -17.85 -13.13
CA LYS A 270 -16.95 -19.24 -13.61
C LYS A 270 -16.20 -19.48 -14.93
N SER A 271 -16.22 -18.50 -15.83
CA SER A 271 -15.49 -18.56 -17.11
C SER A 271 -13.96 -18.63 -16.93
N GLN A 272 -13.45 -18.19 -15.77
CA GLN A 272 -12.03 -18.19 -15.41
C GLN A 272 -11.73 -19.20 -14.29
N SER A 273 -12.71 -20.03 -13.93
CA SER A 273 -12.58 -20.94 -12.81
C SER A 273 -11.67 -22.11 -13.14
N LEU A 274 -10.84 -22.47 -12.17
CA LEU A 274 -9.93 -23.60 -12.22
C LEU A 274 -10.50 -24.76 -11.38
N PRO A 275 -10.05 -26.00 -11.61
CA PRO A 275 -10.45 -27.12 -10.77
C PRO A 275 -10.17 -26.83 -9.29
N LEU A 276 -11.13 -27.12 -8.40
CA LEU A 276 -11.01 -26.87 -6.95
C LEU A 276 -9.98 -27.78 -6.25
N GLU A 277 -9.66 -28.96 -6.80
CA GLU A 277 -8.67 -29.91 -6.30
C GLU A 277 -8.64 -30.07 -4.76
N ARG A 278 -9.83 -30.17 -4.16
CA ARG A 278 -10.04 -30.27 -2.73
C ARG A 278 -11.19 -31.22 -2.44
N SER A 279 -10.98 -32.18 -1.54
CA SER A 279 -11.97 -33.19 -1.18
C SER A 279 -12.94 -32.72 -0.08
N ASP A 280 -12.58 -31.68 0.68
CA ASP A 280 -13.42 -31.10 1.73
C ASP A 280 -14.52 -30.17 1.21
N ILE A 281 -14.58 -29.98 -0.11
CA ILE A 281 -15.66 -29.26 -0.79
C ILE A 281 -16.58 -30.31 -1.40
N ILE A 282 -17.45 -30.88 -0.58
CA ILE A 282 -18.51 -31.78 -1.01
C ILE A 282 -19.72 -30.89 -1.33
N THR A 283 -20.21 -30.97 -2.56
CA THR A 283 -21.07 -29.98 -3.25
C THR A 283 -22.33 -29.50 -2.52
N GLN A 284 -22.71 -28.24 -2.85
CA GLN A 284 -23.91 -27.41 -2.59
C GLN A 284 -23.94 -26.45 -1.39
N GLU A 285 -23.24 -26.69 -0.28
CA GLU A 285 -23.35 -25.80 0.89
C GLU A 285 -22.40 -24.60 0.88
N VAL A 286 -21.26 -24.71 0.16
CA VAL A 286 -20.22 -23.67 0.14
C VAL A 286 -20.04 -23.14 -1.28
N ASP A 287 -20.38 -21.86 -1.48
CA ASP A 287 -20.17 -21.17 -2.76
C ASP A 287 -18.72 -20.68 -2.84
N VAL A 288 -17.89 -21.47 -3.54
CA VAL A 288 -16.44 -21.30 -3.66
C VAL A 288 -15.98 -21.54 -5.09
N VAL A 289 -15.07 -20.69 -5.57
CA VAL A 289 -14.42 -20.84 -6.87
C VAL A 289 -12.90 -20.73 -6.73
N ARG A 290 -12.14 -21.50 -7.50
CA ARG A 290 -10.69 -21.30 -7.65
C ARG A 290 -10.45 -20.43 -8.87
N VAL A 291 -9.62 -19.40 -8.74
CA VAL A 291 -9.21 -18.50 -9.82
C VAL A 291 -7.74 -18.10 -9.64
N SER A 292 -7.18 -17.36 -10.60
CA SER A 292 -5.88 -16.70 -10.42
C SER A 292 -5.97 -15.60 -9.36
N LEU A 293 -4.84 -15.30 -8.71
CA LEU A 293 -4.73 -14.21 -7.75
C LEU A 293 -5.08 -12.86 -8.40
N ALA A 294 -4.67 -12.65 -9.65
CA ALA A 294 -5.04 -11.47 -10.43
C ALA A 294 -6.56 -11.32 -10.59
N ALA A 295 -7.25 -12.40 -10.99
CA ALA A 295 -8.71 -12.38 -11.13
C ALA A 295 -9.41 -12.14 -9.78
N ALA A 296 -8.88 -12.70 -8.69
CA ALA A 296 -9.42 -12.47 -7.35
C ALA A 296 -9.29 -11.02 -6.89
N VAL A 297 -8.11 -10.41 -7.07
CA VAL A 297 -7.90 -9.00 -6.72
C VAL A 297 -8.84 -8.10 -7.52
N GLN A 298 -8.92 -8.30 -8.84
CA GLN A 298 -9.81 -7.53 -9.70
C GLN A 298 -11.28 -7.68 -9.30
N PHE A 299 -11.72 -8.89 -8.98
CA PHE A 299 -13.10 -9.15 -8.57
C PHE A 299 -13.47 -8.43 -7.28
N ILE A 300 -12.67 -8.55 -6.23
CA ILE A 300 -12.94 -7.88 -4.94
C ILE A 300 -12.91 -6.36 -5.11
N VAL A 301 -11.95 -5.81 -5.86
CA VAL A 301 -11.91 -4.37 -6.15
C VAL A 301 -13.18 -3.93 -6.90
N SER A 302 -13.69 -4.73 -7.83
CA SER A 302 -14.95 -4.40 -8.52
C SER A 302 -16.16 -4.40 -7.58
N LEU A 303 -16.18 -5.27 -6.56
CA LEU A 303 -17.21 -5.27 -5.53
C LEU A 303 -17.08 -4.03 -4.62
N GLU A 304 -15.85 -3.70 -4.20
CA GLU A 304 -15.58 -2.50 -3.41
C GLU A 304 -16.03 -1.22 -4.14
N VAL A 305 -15.66 -1.06 -5.41
CA VAL A 305 -16.13 0.07 -6.25
C VAL A 305 -17.66 0.12 -6.34
N ARG A 306 -18.32 -1.04 -6.44
CA ARG A 306 -19.79 -1.11 -6.43
C ARG A 306 -20.37 -0.61 -5.11
N GLU A 307 -19.83 -1.05 -3.97
CA GLU A 307 -20.28 -0.60 -2.65
C GLU A 307 -20.04 0.91 -2.46
N ASP A 308 -18.87 1.43 -2.87
CA ASP A 308 -18.53 2.86 -2.81
C ASP A 308 -19.48 3.73 -3.65
N LEU A 309 -20.00 3.20 -4.77
CA LEU A 309 -20.96 3.90 -5.61
C LEU A 309 -22.39 3.88 -5.03
N ALA A 310 -22.72 2.89 -4.21
CA ALA A 310 -24.03 2.76 -3.58
C ALA A 310 -24.17 3.64 -2.33
N ILE A 311 -23.06 3.99 -1.67
CA ILE A 311 -23.06 4.88 -0.52
C ILE A 311 -23.22 6.33 -0.98
N PRO A 312 -24.26 7.07 -0.56
CA PRO A 312 -24.40 8.48 -0.88
C PRO A 312 -23.20 9.26 -0.34
N LYS A 313 -22.39 9.83 -1.24
CA LYS A 313 -21.27 10.69 -0.84
C LYS A 313 -21.82 11.93 -0.16
N THR A 314 -21.89 11.93 1.18
CA THR A 314 -21.92 13.19 1.91
C THR A 314 -20.65 13.94 1.54
N LYS A 315 -20.77 15.21 1.14
CA LYS A 315 -19.66 16.05 0.68
C LYS A 315 -18.63 16.37 1.80
N ASP A 316 -18.72 15.71 2.93
CA ASP A 316 -17.76 15.84 3.99
C ASP A 316 -16.46 15.23 3.48
N LYS A 317 -15.51 16.11 3.17
CA LYS A 317 -14.12 15.70 2.97
C LYS A 317 -13.73 14.99 4.26
N LEU A 318 -13.62 13.66 4.20
CA LEU A 318 -12.97 12.90 5.25
C LEU A 318 -11.65 13.61 5.56
N PRO A 319 -11.32 13.82 6.85
CA PRO A 319 -10.07 14.45 7.18
C PRO A 319 -8.93 13.64 6.56
N LEU A 320 -7.78 14.29 6.36
CA LEU A 320 -6.63 13.56 5.87
C LEU A 320 -6.19 12.57 6.94
N ASP A 321 -5.92 11.33 6.54
CA ASP A 321 -5.28 10.35 7.40
C ASP A 321 -3.83 10.78 7.73
N THR A 322 -3.65 11.29 8.94
CA THR A 322 -2.38 11.77 9.45
C THR A 322 -1.43 10.65 9.86
N SER A 323 -1.92 9.41 10.00
CA SER A 323 -1.11 8.30 10.48
C SER A 323 0.01 7.92 9.51
N LEU A 324 -0.16 8.22 8.21
CA LEU A 324 0.82 7.98 7.16
C LEU A 324 1.68 9.20 6.85
N CYS A 325 1.58 10.31 7.60
CA CYS A 325 2.42 11.49 7.37
C CYS A 325 3.83 11.22 7.92
N PRO A 326 4.85 11.05 7.06
CA PRO A 326 6.18 10.63 7.51
C PRO A 326 7.04 11.80 8.02
N PHE A 327 6.54 13.03 7.92
CA PHE A 327 7.36 14.23 8.05
C PHE A 327 7.33 14.81 9.47
N PRO A 328 8.49 15.11 10.06
CA PRO A 328 8.55 16.05 11.16
C PRO A 328 8.16 17.45 10.69
N PRO A 329 7.70 18.33 11.60
CA PRO A 329 7.46 19.73 11.27
C PRO A 329 8.70 20.38 10.66
N PRO A 330 8.56 21.19 9.60
CA PRO A 330 9.65 21.99 9.07
C PRO A 330 10.27 22.89 10.14
N LYS A 331 11.56 23.19 10.00
CA LYS A 331 12.28 24.06 10.93
C LYS A 331 11.60 25.43 11.04
N GLY A 332 11.31 25.88 12.26
CA GLY A 332 10.55 27.10 12.54
C GLY A 332 9.02 26.92 12.59
N PHE A 333 8.51 25.70 12.41
CA PHE A 333 7.10 25.32 12.53
C PHE A 333 6.87 24.20 13.55
N GLU A 334 7.82 23.98 14.47
CA GLU A 334 7.80 22.88 15.45
C GLU A 334 6.60 22.94 16.41
N GLU A 335 6.09 24.14 16.69
CA GLU A 335 4.90 24.33 17.54
C GLU A 335 3.59 24.01 16.79
N ASN A 336 3.63 23.90 15.46
CA ASN A 336 2.47 23.64 14.62
C ASN A 336 2.58 22.32 13.84
N ASN A 337 2.48 21.21 14.55
CA ASN A 337 2.52 19.85 13.98
C ASN A 337 1.49 19.59 12.87
N GLN A 338 0.43 20.40 12.76
CA GLN A 338 -0.60 20.22 11.73
C GLN A 338 -0.10 20.55 10.32
N VAL A 339 0.99 21.31 10.20
CA VAL A 339 1.58 21.69 8.91
C VAL A 339 1.95 20.47 8.08
N CYS A 340 2.41 19.38 8.71
CA CYS A 340 2.76 18.14 8.02
C CYS A 340 1.56 17.39 7.44
N HIS A 341 0.34 17.71 7.89
CA HIS A 341 -0.90 17.03 7.53
C HIS A 341 -1.59 17.66 6.30
N SER A 342 -0.93 18.57 5.59
CA SER A 342 -1.42 19.06 4.30
C SER A 342 -0.23 19.19 3.35
N PRO A 343 -0.30 18.64 2.13
CA PRO A 343 0.78 18.80 1.16
C PRO A 343 0.98 20.28 0.79
N GLU A 344 -0.08 21.09 0.78
CA GLU A 344 0.00 22.53 0.60
C GLU A 344 0.74 23.19 1.76
N ALA A 345 0.24 23.01 2.99
CA ALA A 345 0.81 23.68 4.16
C ALA A 345 2.26 23.24 4.40
N TRP A 346 2.57 21.96 4.22
CA TRP A 346 3.90 21.41 4.37
C TRP A 346 4.88 21.99 3.34
N ALA A 347 4.49 22.04 2.07
CA ALA A 347 5.31 22.64 1.02
C ALA A 347 5.49 24.15 1.27
N ASP A 348 4.44 24.87 1.65
CA ASP A 348 4.51 26.31 1.95
C ASP A 348 5.43 26.60 3.14
N ALA A 349 5.33 25.82 4.21
CA ALA A 349 6.19 25.95 5.37
C ALA A 349 7.66 25.64 5.05
N LEU A 350 7.94 24.62 4.23
CA LEU A 350 9.28 24.34 3.76
C LEU A 350 9.86 25.48 2.91
N MET A 351 9.05 26.07 2.02
CA MET A 351 9.47 27.23 1.24
C MET A 351 9.79 28.43 2.15
N VAL A 352 8.94 28.73 3.14
CA VAL A 352 9.21 29.80 4.12
C VAL A 352 10.47 29.53 4.94
N ALA A 353 10.66 28.28 5.38
CA ALA A 353 11.85 27.88 6.11
C ALA A 353 13.10 28.01 5.24
N ALA A 354 13.03 27.63 3.96
CA ALA A 354 14.14 27.74 3.01
C ALA A 354 14.53 29.19 2.73
N GLU A 355 13.58 30.12 2.59
CA GLU A 355 13.89 31.55 2.44
C GLU A 355 14.61 32.12 3.68
N LYS A 356 14.33 31.59 4.86
CA LYS A 356 14.91 32.07 6.11
C LYS A 356 16.27 31.44 6.43
N TYR A 357 16.41 30.14 6.15
CA TYR A 357 17.56 29.34 6.57
C TYR A 357 18.45 28.90 5.42
N GLY A 358 18.07 29.18 4.17
CA GLY A 358 18.74 28.78 2.95
C GLY A 358 18.20 27.47 2.37
N TYR A 359 18.06 27.40 1.05
CA TYR A 359 17.50 26.23 0.34
C TYR A 359 18.37 24.97 0.49
N ASP A 360 19.68 25.13 0.66
CA ASP A 360 20.63 24.04 0.83
C ASP A 360 20.72 23.49 2.25
N ASN A 361 20.19 24.23 3.23
CA ASN A 361 20.26 23.85 4.64
C ASN A 361 19.04 23.04 5.11
N ILE A 362 18.06 22.82 4.24
CA ILE A 362 16.86 22.02 4.51
C ILE A 362 16.85 20.83 3.52
N PRO A 363 16.94 19.58 4.01
CA PRO A 363 17.10 18.41 3.13
C PRO A 363 16.05 18.28 2.02
N ASP A 364 14.78 18.53 2.33
CA ASP A 364 13.68 18.40 1.35
C ASP A 364 13.80 19.43 0.22
N THR A 365 14.09 20.70 0.55
CA THR A 365 14.25 21.76 -0.45
C THR A 365 15.55 21.61 -1.21
N TRP A 366 16.62 21.18 -0.53
CA TRP A 366 17.91 20.85 -1.15
C TRP A 366 17.73 19.82 -2.26
N ALA A 367 17.01 18.73 -1.97
CA ALA A 367 16.74 17.69 -2.96
C ALA A 367 15.80 18.17 -4.07
N SER A 368 14.78 18.96 -3.70
CA SER A 368 13.77 19.45 -4.64
C SER A 368 14.33 20.44 -5.67
N VAL A 369 15.14 21.42 -5.25
CA VAL A 369 15.76 22.39 -6.17
C VAL A 369 16.61 21.67 -7.22
N ARG A 370 17.46 20.73 -6.78
CA ARG A 370 18.31 19.94 -7.68
C ARG A 370 17.51 19.05 -8.62
N ARG A 371 16.47 18.39 -8.13
CA ARG A 371 15.54 17.61 -8.98
C ARG A 371 14.94 18.45 -10.09
N VAL A 372 14.44 19.64 -9.73
CA VAL A 372 13.81 20.55 -10.69
C VAL A 372 14.82 21.05 -11.71
N GLN A 373 16.00 21.51 -11.27
CA GLN A 373 17.04 22.02 -12.16
C GLN A 373 17.59 20.93 -13.09
N ALA A 374 17.82 19.71 -12.58
CA ALA A 374 18.18 18.55 -13.38
C ALA A 374 17.13 18.25 -14.46
N GLY A 375 15.85 18.23 -14.06
CA GLY A 375 14.73 17.99 -14.97
C GLY A 375 14.62 19.03 -16.08
N LEU A 376 14.93 20.30 -15.81
CA LEU A 376 14.93 21.37 -16.81
C LEU A 376 15.95 21.15 -17.93
N ILE A 377 17.07 20.48 -17.64
CA ILE A 377 18.08 20.10 -18.65
C ILE A 377 17.94 18.64 -19.13
N ARG A 378 16.86 17.95 -18.74
CA ARG A 378 16.58 16.54 -19.06
C ARG A 378 17.56 15.54 -18.44
N GLU A 379 18.13 15.88 -17.29
CA GLU A 379 18.84 14.94 -16.41
C GLU A 379 17.91 14.45 -15.28
N GLY A 380 18.22 13.30 -14.68
CA GLY A 380 17.51 12.75 -13.53
C GLY A 380 18.40 12.79 -12.29
N PHE A 381 17.93 13.40 -11.21
CA PHE A 381 18.62 13.45 -9.91
C PHE A 381 17.67 12.94 -8.84
N CYS A 382 18.11 12.05 -7.94
CA CYS A 382 17.31 11.55 -6.81
C CYS A 382 15.81 11.37 -7.11
N GLU A 383 15.48 10.70 -8.23
CA GLU A 383 14.12 10.70 -8.77
C GLU A 383 13.12 10.16 -7.76
N LEU A 384 11.99 10.84 -7.63
CA LEU A 384 10.90 10.40 -6.76
C LEU A 384 10.22 9.16 -7.39
N LYS A 385 10.72 7.99 -7.01
CA LYS A 385 10.22 6.68 -7.42
C LYS A 385 10.00 5.81 -6.20
N LEU A 386 8.94 5.01 -6.23
CA LEU A 386 8.73 3.97 -5.23
C LEU A 386 9.81 2.92 -5.39
N LEU A 387 10.61 2.68 -4.35
CA LEU A 387 11.63 1.64 -4.35
C LEU A 387 10.98 0.26 -4.56
N PRO A 388 11.53 -0.65 -5.37
CA PRO A 388 10.93 -1.95 -5.58
C PRO A 388 10.86 -2.76 -4.27
N LEU A 389 9.80 -3.58 -4.09
CA LEU A 389 9.64 -4.42 -2.88
C LEU A 389 10.79 -5.41 -2.67
N ALA A 390 11.49 -5.78 -3.74
CA ALA A 390 12.75 -6.49 -3.70
C ALA A 390 13.57 -6.17 -4.96
N TYR A 391 14.90 -6.34 -4.86
CA TYR A 391 15.87 -6.01 -5.91
C TYR A 391 15.63 -6.67 -7.29
N ARG A 392 14.89 -7.79 -7.34
CA ARG A 392 14.64 -8.55 -8.59
C ARG A 392 13.16 -8.68 -8.96
N TRP A 393 12.29 -7.84 -8.42
CA TRP A 393 10.86 -7.89 -8.74
C TRP A 393 10.45 -6.65 -9.53
N LYS A 394 9.62 -6.83 -10.56
CA LYS A 394 9.08 -5.76 -11.38
C LYS A 394 7.60 -5.97 -11.70
#